data_AF-A0A9J6P5S2-F1
#
_entry.id   AF-A0A9J6P5S2-F1
#
_cell.length_a   1.000
_cell.length_b   1.000
_cell.length_c   1.000
_cell.angle_alpha   90.00
_cell.angle_beta   90.00
_cell.angle_gamma   90.00
#
_symmetry.space_group_name_H-M   'P 1'
#
loop_
_entity.id
_entity.type
_entity.pdbx_description
1 polymer ?
#
loop_
_entity_poly.entity_id
_entity_poly.type
_entity_poly.pdbx_seq_one_letter_code
_entity_poly.pdbx_strand_id
1 'polypeptide(L)'
;MYGIGRGSRRVFKYEESKPHGIVSGIVNFVIVYSIYLGLLSLINTFMGEEIVGKDFFYKQNGIIILVLTLVIVMFYGIVMADKVGFMTWGERIAGRKLISTRKVWVNPYSKSRGLLFAVLLMNILIIANYFGGVPTVYTSINYIREVITLIFHIVLLMKIGQGKIHFMIALIVLYLISLISAVIMLPDNIKYVAASVFGVLILLHFIIFFIYKNKDE
;
A
#
# COMPACT_ATOMS: atom_id res chain seq x y z
N MET A 1 32.22 39.56 7.71
CA MET A 1 31.44 39.51 8.98
C MET A 1 30.32 38.50 8.81
N TYR A 2 30.46 37.31 9.42
CA TYR A 2 29.41 36.30 9.42
C TYR A 2 28.65 36.39 10.74
N GLY A 3 27.37 36.77 10.66
CA GLY A 3 26.46 36.76 11.79
C GLY A 3 26.11 35.33 12.19
N ILE A 4 26.42 35.00 13.44
CA ILE A 4 25.99 33.78 14.12
C ILE A 4 24.50 33.93 14.45
N GLY A 5 23.64 33.33 13.62
CA GLY A 5 22.23 33.14 13.90
C GLY A 5 21.98 31.77 14.52
N ARG A 6 21.89 31.74 15.85
CA ARG A 6 21.50 30.58 16.66
C ARG A 6 20.15 30.04 16.20
N GLY A 7 20.15 28.75 15.89
CA GLY A 7 18.96 27.99 15.54
C GLY A 7 19.42 26.75 14.82
N SER A 8 19.86 25.74 15.57
CA SER A 8 20.11 24.39 15.08
C SER A 8 18.81 23.81 14.50
N ARG A 9 18.42 24.25 13.30
CA ARG A 9 17.68 23.42 12.38
C ARG A 9 18.63 22.28 12.10
N ARG A 10 18.37 21.10 12.70
CA ARG A 10 18.95 19.86 12.20
C ARG A 10 18.62 19.84 10.72
N VAL A 11 19.61 20.19 9.88
CA VAL A 11 19.52 19.97 8.45
C VAL A 11 19.49 18.46 8.36
N PHE A 12 18.28 17.88 8.30
CA PHE A 12 18.11 16.47 8.04
C PHE A 12 18.82 16.24 6.71
N LYS A 13 20.02 15.69 6.78
CA LYS A 13 20.80 15.30 5.63
C LYS A 13 20.02 14.14 5.03
N TYR A 14 19.16 14.45 4.08
CA TYR A 14 18.42 13.44 3.35
C TYR A 14 19.46 12.62 2.61
N GLU A 15 19.69 11.39 3.05
CA GLU A 15 20.43 10.44 2.24
C GLU A 15 19.59 10.19 0.99
N GLU A 16 20.05 10.74 -0.13
CA GLU A 16 19.53 10.41 -1.44
C GLU A 16 19.68 8.90 -1.61
N SER A 17 18.56 8.18 -1.63
CA SER A 17 18.57 6.75 -1.87
C SER A 17 18.37 6.46 -3.36
N LYS A 18 18.74 5.26 -3.79
CA LYS A 18 18.44 4.80 -5.15
C LYS A 18 16.91 4.81 -5.40
N PRO A 19 16.49 5.04 -6.64
CA PRO A 19 15.08 4.96 -7.02
C PRO A 19 14.50 3.58 -6.78
N HIS A 20 13.29 3.53 -6.19
CA HIS A 20 12.54 2.28 -6.02
C HIS A 20 11.26 2.30 -6.87
N GLY A 21 11.45 2.52 -8.18
CA GLY A 21 10.38 2.61 -9.17
C GLY A 21 9.50 1.36 -9.22
N ILE A 22 10.06 0.18 -8.94
CA ILE A 22 9.34 -1.10 -8.88
C ILE A 22 8.30 -1.11 -7.77
N VAL A 23 8.68 -0.74 -6.55
CA VAL A 23 7.74 -0.69 -5.40
C VAL A 23 6.62 0.30 -5.69
N SER A 24 6.97 1.49 -6.21
CA SER A 24 5.97 2.46 -6.64
C SER A 24 5.04 1.92 -7.73
N GLY A 25 5.57 1.18 -8.70
CA GLY A 25 4.79 0.55 -9.77
C GLY A 25 3.80 -0.47 -9.23
N ILE A 26 4.23 -1.35 -8.32
CA ILE A 26 3.37 -2.36 -7.67
C ILE A 26 2.26 -1.69 -6.85
N VAL A 27 2.59 -0.66 -6.07
CA VAL A 27 1.57 0.08 -5.31
C VAL A 27 0.54 0.71 -6.24
N ASN A 28 1.00 1.39 -7.29
CA ASN A 28 0.12 2.02 -8.27
C ASN A 28 -0.73 1.00 -9.01
N PHE A 29 -0.19 -0.18 -9.34
CA PHE A 29 -0.93 -1.28 -9.93
C PHE A 29 -2.11 -1.69 -9.06
N VAL A 30 -1.88 -1.93 -7.77
CA VAL A 30 -2.96 -2.35 -6.85
C VAL A 30 -4.02 -1.26 -6.70
N ILE A 31 -3.63 0.01 -6.62
CA ILE A 31 -4.59 1.12 -6.55
C ILE A 31 -5.46 1.20 -7.81
N VAL A 32 -4.83 1.15 -8.99
CA VAL A 32 -5.55 1.19 -10.28
C VAL A 32 -6.47 -0.03 -10.42
N TYR A 33 -5.98 -1.20 -10.02
CA TYR A 33 -6.76 -2.43 -10.03
C TYR A 33 -7.99 -2.37 -9.10
N SER A 34 -7.85 -1.85 -7.88
CA SER A 34 -8.98 -1.65 -6.97
C SER A 34 -10.01 -0.67 -7.52
N ILE A 35 -9.58 0.42 -8.17
CA ILE A 35 -10.50 1.38 -8.83
C ILE A 35 -11.27 0.67 -9.96
N TYR A 36 -10.57 -0.12 -10.77
CA TYR A 36 -11.17 -0.86 -11.87
C TYR A 36 -12.22 -1.86 -11.38
N LEU A 37 -11.91 -2.66 -10.36
CA LEU A 37 -12.87 -3.58 -9.74
C LEU A 37 -14.09 -2.86 -9.17
N GLY A 38 -13.89 -1.67 -8.63
CA GLY A 38 -14.97 -0.84 -8.16
C GLY A 38 -15.93 -0.35 -9.22
N LEU A 39 -15.38 0.09 -10.35
CA LEU A 39 -16.21 0.49 -11.50
C LEU A 39 -17.03 -0.69 -12.01
N LEU A 40 -16.43 -1.89 -12.09
CA LEU A 40 -17.15 -3.11 -12.44
C LEU A 40 -18.26 -3.43 -11.44
N SER A 41 -17.97 -3.36 -10.13
CA SER A 41 -18.99 -3.60 -9.09
C SER A 41 -20.16 -2.63 -9.17
N LEU A 42 -19.90 -1.34 -9.46
CA LEU A 42 -20.96 -0.35 -9.65
C LEU A 42 -21.83 -0.68 -10.87
N ILE A 43 -21.21 -1.01 -12.01
CA ILE A 43 -21.93 -1.40 -13.23
C ILE A 43 -22.83 -2.60 -12.96
N ASN A 44 -22.33 -3.62 -12.27
CA ASN A 44 -23.11 -4.82 -11.92
C ASN A 44 -24.33 -4.48 -11.06
N THR A 45 -24.15 -3.62 -10.05
CA THR A 45 -25.26 -3.17 -9.21
C THR A 45 -26.31 -2.40 -10.01
N PHE A 46 -25.91 -1.53 -10.95
CA PHE A 46 -26.85 -0.75 -11.75
C PHE A 46 -27.56 -1.57 -12.84
N MET A 47 -26.87 -2.53 -13.44
CA MET A 47 -27.45 -3.38 -14.49
C MET A 47 -28.31 -4.51 -13.93
N GLY A 48 -28.24 -4.79 -12.62
CA GLY A 48 -28.96 -5.90 -12.00
C GLY A 48 -28.46 -7.28 -12.46
N GLU A 49 -27.39 -7.30 -13.25
CA GLU A 49 -26.73 -8.51 -13.71
C GLU A 49 -25.54 -8.79 -12.79
N GLU A 50 -25.45 -10.03 -12.29
CA GLU A 50 -24.18 -10.56 -11.83
C GLU A 50 -23.30 -10.78 -13.06
N ILE A 51 -22.72 -9.72 -13.61
CA ILE A 51 -21.54 -9.87 -14.46
C ILE A 51 -20.45 -10.34 -13.51
N VAL A 52 -20.38 -11.66 -13.30
CA VAL A 52 -19.41 -12.26 -12.42
C VAL A 52 -18.06 -11.79 -12.94
N GLY A 53 -17.34 -10.98 -12.17
CA GLY A 53 -16.02 -10.49 -12.58
C GLY A 53 -15.12 -11.64 -13.03
N LYS A 54 -15.36 -12.85 -12.51
CA LYS A 54 -14.78 -14.10 -13.02
C LYS A 54 -14.86 -14.22 -14.55
N ASP A 55 -16.01 -14.08 -15.18
CA ASP A 55 -16.10 -14.31 -16.64
C ASP A 55 -15.36 -13.26 -17.46
N PHE A 56 -15.22 -12.04 -16.96
CA PHE A 56 -14.41 -11.01 -17.61
C PHE A 56 -12.90 -11.26 -17.42
N PHE A 57 -12.47 -11.66 -16.22
CA PHE A 57 -11.06 -11.95 -15.90
C PHE A 57 -10.56 -13.31 -16.43
N TYR A 58 -11.43 -14.31 -16.55
CA TYR A 58 -11.10 -15.61 -17.16
C TYR A 58 -11.22 -15.59 -18.70
N LYS A 59 -11.88 -14.58 -19.28
CA LYS A 59 -11.75 -14.29 -20.72
C LYS A 59 -10.38 -13.68 -20.99
N GLN A 60 -9.73 -14.10 -22.08
CA GLN A 60 -8.38 -13.63 -22.49
C GLN A 60 -8.23 -12.10 -22.43
N ASN A 61 -9.30 -11.35 -22.74
CA ASN A 61 -9.30 -9.89 -22.72
C ASN A 61 -9.04 -9.28 -21.33
N GLY A 62 -9.55 -9.88 -20.25
CA GLY A 62 -9.33 -9.38 -18.88
C GLY A 62 -7.88 -9.56 -18.41
N ILE A 63 -7.28 -10.71 -18.76
CA ILE A 63 -5.86 -10.97 -18.47
C ILE A 63 -4.97 -10.01 -19.26
N ILE A 64 -5.26 -9.77 -20.53
CA ILE A 64 -4.50 -8.83 -21.37
C ILE A 64 -4.56 -7.42 -20.78
N ILE A 65 -5.74 -6.94 -20.38
CA ILE A 65 -5.90 -5.62 -19.74
C ILE A 65 -5.09 -5.55 -18.43
N LEU A 66 -5.09 -6.60 -17.60
CA LEU A 66 -4.29 -6.64 -16.37
C LEU A 66 -2.80 -6.59 -16.64
N VAL A 67 -2.31 -7.39 -17.57
CA VAL A 67 -0.89 -7.41 -17.95
C VAL A 67 -0.47 -6.06 -18.54
N LEU A 68 -1.27 -5.49 -19.44
CA LEU A 68 -1.02 -4.15 -19.99
C LEU A 68 -1.01 -3.08 -18.89
N THR A 69 -1.95 -3.13 -17.95
CA THR A 69 -2.00 -2.22 -16.81
C THR A 69 -0.72 -2.32 -15.97
N LEU A 70 -0.28 -3.53 -15.66
CA LEU A 70 0.97 -3.77 -14.93
C LEU A 70 2.17 -3.23 -15.71
N VAL A 71 2.27 -3.49 -17.01
CA VAL A 71 3.37 -2.98 -17.85
C VAL A 71 3.37 -1.44 -17.86
N ILE A 72 2.21 -0.79 -18.01
CA ILE A 72 2.10 0.67 -18.04
C ILE A 72 2.52 1.30 -16.71
N VAL A 73 2.02 0.79 -15.58
CA VAL A 73 2.35 1.36 -14.26
C VAL A 73 3.81 1.08 -13.86
N MET A 74 4.36 -0.05 -14.28
CA MET A 74 5.78 -0.36 -14.11
C MET A 74 6.67 0.53 -14.98
N PHE A 75 6.31 0.70 -16.25
CA PHE A 75 7.00 1.62 -17.16
C PHE A 75 6.96 3.05 -16.62
N TYR A 76 5.79 3.50 -16.13
CA TYR A 76 5.68 4.79 -15.46
C TYR A 76 6.63 4.87 -14.27
N GLY A 77 6.55 3.92 -13.33
CA GLY A 77 7.33 3.92 -12.08
C GLY A 77 8.85 3.88 -12.28
N ILE A 78 9.31 3.16 -13.32
CA ILE A 78 10.74 2.95 -13.59
C ILE A 78 11.32 4.05 -14.50
N VAL A 79 10.59 4.47 -15.55
CA VAL A 79 11.14 5.29 -16.64
C VAL A 79 10.61 6.72 -16.63
N MET A 80 9.31 6.91 -16.42
CA MET A 80 8.67 8.23 -16.56
C MET A 80 8.56 9.00 -15.24
N ALA A 81 8.69 8.33 -14.10
CA ALA A 81 8.38 8.94 -12.82
C ALA A 81 9.26 10.17 -12.50
N ASP A 82 10.50 10.24 -12.99
CA ASP A 82 11.37 11.43 -12.88
C ASP A 82 11.02 12.58 -13.84
N LYS A 83 10.33 12.28 -14.95
CA LYS A 83 10.01 13.26 -16.02
C LYS A 83 8.69 13.98 -15.80
N VAL A 84 7.85 13.45 -14.92
CA VAL A 84 6.49 13.94 -14.67
C VAL A 84 6.45 14.76 -13.38
N GLY A 85 5.85 15.96 -13.42
CA GLY A 85 5.83 16.90 -12.28
C GLY A 85 4.95 16.49 -11.09
N PHE A 86 3.91 15.68 -11.31
CA PHE A 86 3.04 15.20 -10.23
C PHE A 86 3.56 13.88 -9.62
N MET A 87 3.32 13.67 -8.33
CA MET A 87 3.73 12.46 -7.62
C MET A 87 2.55 11.53 -7.36
N THR A 88 2.65 10.30 -7.85
CA THR A 88 1.66 9.23 -7.64
C THR A 88 1.62 8.76 -6.19
N TRP A 89 0.54 8.04 -5.84
CA TRP A 89 0.35 7.42 -4.53
C TRP A 89 1.47 6.43 -4.20
N GLY A 90 1.86 5.60 -5.18
CA GLY A 90 2.98 4.67 -5.04
C GLY A 90 4.31 5.35 -4.76
N GLU A 91 4.59 6.48 -5.41
CA GLU A 91 5.80 7.27 -5.16
C GLU A 91 5.80 7.82 -3.73
N ARG A 92 4.65 8.31 -3.24
CA ARG A 92 4.49 8.82 -1.86
C ARG A 92 4.69 7.71 -0.83
N ILE A 93 4.08 6.54 -1.04
CA ILE A 93 4.19 5.37 -0.15
C ILE A 93 5.63 4.86 -0.11
N ALA A 94 6.29 4.79 -1.27
CA ALA A 94 7.70 4.38 -1.35
C ALA A 94 8.68 5.43 -0.77
N GLY A 95 8.17 6.58 -0.30
CA GLY A 95 8.94 7.60 0.42
C GLY A 95 9.66 8.60 -0.50
N ARG A 96 9.11 8.84 -1.70
CA ARG A 96 9.55 9.93 -2.58
C ARG A 96 8.99 11.26 -2.08
N LYS A 97 9.78 12.32 -2.17
CA LYS A 97 9.39 13.70 -1.80
C LYS A 97 9.65 14.65 -2.96
N LEU A 98 8.80 15.67 -3.09
CA LEU A 98 9.00 16.76 -4.04
C LEU A 98 9.75 17.86 -3.29
N ILE A 99 10.98 18.14 -3.69
CA ILE A 99 11.81 19.19 -3.09
C ILE A 99 12.03 20.24 -4.18
N SER A 100 11.44 21.42 -3.98
CA SER A 100 11.35 22.46 -5.02
C SER A 100 10.68 21.88 -6.28
N THR A 101 11.44 21.67 -7.36
CA THR A 101 10.94 21.14 -8.64
C THR A 101 11.41 19.71 -8.93
N ARG A 102 12.22 19.11 -8.05
CA ARG A 102 12.81 17.78 -8.26
C ARG A 102 12.20 16.75 -7.33
N LYS A 103 11.86 15.58 -7.88
CA LYS A 103 11.47 14.44 -7.06
C LYS A 103 12.71 13.72 -6.55
N VAL A 104 12.82 13.62 -5.23
CA VAL A 104 13.98 13.03 -4.56
C VAL A 104 13.54 11.85 -3.72
N TRP A 105 14.31 10.78 -3.75
CA TRP A 105 14.13 9.62 -2.89
C TRP A 105 14.78 9.89 -1.55
N VAL A 106 13.95 10.00 -0.52
CA VAL A 106 14.41 10.37 0.83
C VAL A 106 14.24 9.16 1.72
N ASN A 107 15.31 8.66 2.35
CA ASN A 107 15.18 7.66 3.42
C ASN A 107 14.91 8.36 4.75
N PRO A 108 13.65 8.40 5.26
CA PRO A 108 13.38 9.11 6.50
C PRO A 108 14.05 8.44 7.72
N TYR A 109 14.38 7.16 7.62
CA TYR A 109 14.78 6.35 8.75
C TYR A 109 16.29 6.10 8.87
N SER A 110 17.10 6.44 7.86
CA SER A 110 18.55 6.12 7.79
C SER A 110 18.90 4.67 8.16
N LYS A 111 17.96 3.74 7.96
CA LYS A 111 18.09 2.29 8.17
C LYS A 111 17.77 1.58 6.86
N SER A 112 17.99 0.26 6.81
CA SER A 112 17.74 -0.57 5.63
C SER A 112 16.28 -0.50 5.16
N ARG A 113 16.01 0.26 4.09
CA ARG A 113 14.66 0.41 3.51
C ARG A 113 14.05 -0.91 3.06
N GLY A 114 14.84 -1.97 2.87
CA GLY A 114 14.35 -3.29 2.47
C GLY A 114 13.28 -3.84 3.40
N LEU A 115 13.45 -3.67 4.72
CA LEU A 115 12.44 -4.08 5.71
C LEU A 115 11.15 -3.27 5.61
N LEU A 116 11.26 -1.96 5.38
CA LEU A 116 10.11 -1.09 5.17
C LEU A 116 9.37 -1.48 3.88
N PHE A 117 10.10 -1.76 2.80
CA PHE A 117 9.51 -2.20 1.54
C PHE A 117 8.86 -3.57 1.64
N ALA A 118 9.44 -4.50 2.40
CA ALA A 118 8.82 -5.80 2.67
C ALA A 118 7.47 -5.62 3.35
N VAL A 119 7.38 -4.73 4.34
CA VAL A 119 6.10 -4.39 4.99
C VAL A 119 5.12 -3.76 4.02
N LEU A 120 5.57 -2.77 3.24
CA LEU A 120 4.72 -2.11 2.24
C LEU A 120 4.17 -3.13 1.23
N LEU A 121 5.02 -4.01 0.69
CA LEU A 121 4.63 -5.06 -0.25
C LEU A 121 3.67 -6.07 0.38
N MET A 122 3.94 -6.54 1.61
CA MET A 122 3.02 -7.44 2.32
C MET A 122 1.66 -6.80 2.55
N ASN A 123 1.61 -5.55 3.01
CA ASN A 123 0.35 -4.81 3.17
C ASN A 123 -0.40 -4.71 1.84
N ILE A 124 0.31 -4.41 0.75
CA ILE A 124 -0.27 -4.29 -0.59
C ILE A 124 -0.80 -5.63 -1.12
N LEU A 125 -0.12 -6.74 -0.84
CA LEU A 125 -0.60 -8.08 -1.20
C LEU A 125 -1.85 -8.48 -0.41
N ILE A 126 -1.91 -8.14 0.88
CA ILE A 126 -3.11 -8.37 1.70
C ILE A 126 -4.28 -7.55 1.18
N ILE A 127 -4.04 -6.28 0.86
CA ILE A 127 -5.01 -5.40 0.21
C ILE A 127 -5.49 -6.03 -1.09
N ALA A 128 -4.59 -6.47 -1.97
CA ALA A 128 -4.95 -7.11 -3.24
C ALA A 128 -5.80 -8.38 -3.02
N ASN A 129 -5.53 -9.15 -1.96
CA ASN A 129 -6.33 -10.31 -1.59
C ASN A 129 -7.72 -9.95 -1.06
N TYR A 130 -7.92 -8.83 -0.36
CA TYR A 130 -9.28 -8.37 0.00
C TYR A 130 -10.15 -8.15 -1.25
N PHE A 131 -9.54 -7.66 -2.34
CA PHE A 131 -10.23 -7.45 -3.62
C PHE A 131 -10.25 -8.69 -4.54
N GLY A 132 -9.56 -9.77 -4.19
CA GLY A 132 -9.45 -10.99 -5.00
C GLY A 132 -10.05 -12.26 -4.36
N GLY A 133 -10.45 -12.19 -3.10
CA GLY A 133 -10.91 -13.32 -2.31
C GLY A 133 -12.39 -13.64 -2.49
N VAL A 134 -12.67 -14.67 -3.30
CA VAL A 134 -13.95 -15.39 -3.46
C VAL A 134 -15.10 -14.55 -4.06
N PRO A 135 -15.74 -15.01 -5.15
CA PRO A 135 -16.80 -14.27 -5.85
C PRO A 135 -18.14 -14.38 -5.09
N THR A 136 -18.20 -13.94 -3.84
CA THR A 136 -19.50 -13.75 -3.19
C THR A 136 -19.98 -12.38 -3.61
N VAL A 137 -20.97 -12.35 -4.52
CA VAL A 137 -21.83 -11.21 -4.89
C VAL A 137 -21.32 -9.89 -4.31
N TYR A 138 -20.57 -9.13 -5.12
CA TYR A 138 -20.07 -7.81 -4.72
C TYR A 138 -21.24 -6.84 -4.56
N THR A 139 -21.86 -6.86 -3.39
CA THR A 139 -22.81 -5.82 -3.00
C THR A 139 -22.06 -4.50 -2.84
N SER A 140 -22.69 -3.38 -3.19
CA SER A 140 -22.09 -2.05 -3.00
C SER A 140 -21.61 -1.81 -1.56
N ILE A 141 -22.24 -2.45 -0.56
CA ILE A 141 -21.84 -2.38 0.85
C ILE A 141 -20.48 -3.04 1.08
N ASN A 142 -20.26 -4.25 0.55
CA ASN A 142 -18.97 -4.96 0.67
C ASN A 142 -17.87 -4.19 -0.04
N TYR A 143 -18.16 -3.65 -1.23
CA TYR A 143 -17.22 -2.80 -1.97
C TYR A 143 -16.86 -1.52 -1.19
N ILE A 144 -17.85 -0.79 -0.66
CA ILE A 144 -17.61 0.41 0.15
C ILE A 144 -16.73 0.08 1.36
N ARG A 145 -17.00 -1.03 2.06
CA ARG A 145 -16.17 -1.49 3.19
C ARG A 145 -14.72 -1.71 2.75
N GLU A 146 -14.51 -2.44 1.66
CA GLU A 146 -13.18 -2.73 1.12
C GLU A 146 -12.43 -1.48 0.67
N VAL A 147 -13.12 -0.52 0.05
CA VAL A 147 -12.55 0.78 -0.33
C VAL A 147 -12.14 1.60 0.90
N ILE A 148 -12.98 1.65 1.94
CA ILE A 148 -12.64 2.35 3.18
C ILE A 148 -11.39 1.72 3.81
N THR A 149 -11.35 0.39 3.88
CA THR A 149 -10.19 -0.36 4.38
C THR A 149 -8.94 -0.07 3.54
N LEU A 150 -9.04 -0.06 2.21
CA LEU A 150 -7.95 0.29 1.29
C LEU A 150 -7.42 1.69 1.54
N ILE A 151 -8.31 2.70 1.58
CA ILE A 151 -7.94 4.10 1.81
C ILE A 151 -7.21 4.23 3.14
N PHE A 152 -7.74 3.59 4.18
CA PHE A 152 -7.14 3.64 5.51
C PHE A 152 -5.71 3.06 5.50
N HIS A 153 -5.49 1.90 4.88
CA HIS A 153 -4.15 1.32 4.74
C HIS A 153 -3.21 2.25 3.94
N ILE A 154 -3.65 2.74 2.78
CA ILE A 154 -2.85 3.65 1.94
C ILE A 154 -2.41 4.86 2.75
N VAL A 155 -3.32 5.49 3.50
CA VAL A 155 -2.99 6.66 4.32
C VAL A 155 -1.97 6.31 5.40
N LEU A 156 -2.13 5.19 6.12
CA LEU A 156 -1.16 4.76 7.12
C LEU A 156 0.22 4.49 6.51
N LEU A 157 0.27 3.76 5.40
CA LEU A 157 1.51 3.45 4.67
C LEU A 157 2.18 4.72 4.13
N MET A 158 1.41 5.71 3.67
CA MET A 158 1.94 7.03 3.28
C MET A 158 2.58 7.76 4.46
N LYS A 159 1.94 7.76 5.64
CA LYS A 159 2.52 8.41 6.84
C LYS A 159 3.81 7.71 7.29
N ILE A 160 3.84 6.38 7.22
CA ILE A 160 5.05 5.58 7.47
C ILE A 160 6.13 5.90 6.43
N GLY A 161 5.81 5.91 5.14
CA GLY A 161 6.74 6.28 4.07
C GLY A 161 7.32 7.69 4.21
N GLN A 162 6.61 8.61 4.89
CA GLN A 162 7.06 9.97 5.21
C GLN A 162 7.96 10.07 6.45
N GLY A 163 8.13 8.99 7.21
CA GLY A 163 8.95 8.92 8.42
C GLY A 163 8.18 8.80 9.73
N LYS A 164 6.84 8.76 9.70
CA LYS A 164 6.02 8.72 10.93
C LYS A 164 5.77 7.27 11.36
N ILE A 165 6.75 6.66 12.05
CA ILE A 165 6.71 5.21 12.38
C ILE A 165 5.58 4.83 13.36
N HIS A 166 5.12 5.75 14.21
CA HIS A 166 4.00 5.50 15.14
C HIS A 166 2.70 5.08 14.46
N PHE A 167 2.48 5.42 13.18
CA PHE A 167 1.34 4.92 12.41
C PHE A 167 1.40 3.41 12.16
N MET A 168 2.55 2.75 12.36
CA MET A 168 2.66 1.29 12.37
C MET A 168 1.87 0.66 13.52
N ILE A 169 1.68 1.37 14.64
CA ILE A 169 0.81 0.92 15.74
C ILE A 169 -0.64 0.83 15.25
N ALA A 170 -1.10 1.78 14.43
CA ALA A 170 -2.45 1.74 13.87
C ALA A 170 -2.64 0.55 12.91
N LEU A 171 -1.61 0.17 12.13
CA LEU A 171 -1.62 -1.06 11.34
C LEU A 171 -1.70 -2.30 12.22
N ILE A 172 -0.92 -2.35 13.30
CA ILE A 172 -0.97 -3.46 14.27
C ILE A 172 -2.37 -3.61 14.86
N VAL A 173 -2.99 -2.50 15.29
CA VAL A 173 -4.37 -2.51 15.82
C VAL A 173 -5.36 -3.02 14.77
N LEU A 174 -5.23 -2.59 13.52
CA LEU A 174 -6.10 -3.05 12.45
C LEU A 174 -5.92 -4.56 12.15
N TYR A 175 -4.70 -5.08 12.20
CA TYR A 175 -4.45 -6.51 12.08
C TYR A 175 -4.94 -7.31 13.28
N LEU A 176 -4.90 -6.74 14.49
CA LEU A 176 -5.50 -7.35 15.69
C LEU A 176 -7.02 -7.47 15.54
N ILE A 177 -7.69 -6.41 15.04
CA ILE A 177 -9.14 -6.47 14.75
C ILE A 177 -9.43 -7.55 13.70
N SER A 178 -8.62 -7.62 12.65
CA SER A 178 -8.75 -8.64 11.59
C SER A 178 -8.53 -10.06 12.10
N LEU A 179 -7.56 -10.25 13.00
CA LEU A 179 -7.29 -11.51 13.70
C LEU A 179 -8.49 -11.93 14.55
N ILE A 180 -9.02 -11.04 15.38
CA ILE A 180 -10.19 -11.31 16.23
C ILE A 180 -11.40 -11.68 15.36
N SER A 181 -11.66 -10.93 14.29
CA SER A 181 -12.73 -11.22 13.34
C SER A 181 -12.55 -12.60 12.69
N ALA A 182 -11.32 -12.93 12.24
CA ALA A 182 -11.01 -14.24 11.67
C ALA A 182 -11.25 -15.38 12.66
N VAL A 183 -10.90 -15.20 13.93
CA VAL A 183 -11.09 -16.20 14.99
C VAL A 183 -12.56 -16.42 15.35
N ILE A 184 -13.40 -15.39 15.24
CA ILE A 184 -14.82 -15.45 15.62
C ILE A 184 -15.69 -15.90 14.44
N MET A 185 -15.42 -15.41 13.23
CA MET A 185 -16.37 -15.49 12.11
C MET A 185 -16.02 -16.56 11.07
N LEU A 186 -14.79 -17.07 11.04
CA LEU A 186 -14.38 -18.05 10.01
C LEU A 186 -14.60 -19.50 10.47
N PRO A 187 -14.92 -20.42 9.55
CA PRO A 187 -14.96 -21.86 9.83
C PRO A 187 -13.60 -22.39 10.31
N ASP A 188 -13.62 -23.45 11.13
CA ASP A 188 -12.43 -23.96 11.83
C ASP A 188 -11.24 -24.25 10.91
N ASN A 189 -11.48 -24.77 9.72
CA ASN A 189 -10.43 -25.09 8.74
C ASN A 189 -9.71 -23.86 8.17
N ILE A 190 -10.37 -22.70 8.08
CA ILE A 190 -9.80 -21.45 7.54
C ILE A 190 -9.32 -20.54 8.68
N LYS A 191 -9.98 -20.61 9.83
CA LYS A 191 -9.71 -19.81 11.02
C LYS A 191 -8.26 -19.85 11.46
N TYR A 192 -7.67 -21.05 11.60
CA TYR A 192 -6.28 -21.17 12.06
C TYR A 192 -5.27 -20.64 11.04
N VAL A 193 -5.56 -20.80 9.74
CA VAL A 193 -4.72 -20.26 8.67
C VAL A 193 -4.76 -18.73 8.69
N ALA A 194 -5.96 -18.13 8.71
CA ALA A 194 -6.13 -16.69 8.78
C ALA A 194 -5.52 -16.11 10.06
N ALA A 195 -5.71 -16.77 11.21
CA ALA A 195 -5.14 -16.36 12.47
C ALA A 195 -3.60 -16.40 12.46
N SER A 196 -3.01 -17.43 11.85
CA SER A 196 -1.56 -17.52 11.69
C SER A 196 -1.01 -16.42 10.80
N VAL A 197 -1.67 -16.13 9.68
CA VAL A 197 -1.30 -15.04 8.77
C VAL A 197 -1.32 -13.70 9.48
N PHE A 198 -2.43 -13.36 10.16
CA PHE A 198 -2.52 -12.10 10.89
C PHE A 198 -1.56 -12.03 12.08
N GLY A 199 -1.33 -13.14 12.79
CA GLY A 199 -0.35 -13.22 13.88
C GLY A 199 1.09 -12.95 13.42
N VAL A 200 1.51 -13.57 12.31
CA VAL A 200 2.83 -13.32 11.70
C VAL A 200 2.97 -11.87 11.28
N LEU A 201 1.92 -11.27 10.69
CA LEU A 201 1.94 -9.87 10.31
C LEU A 201 2.08 -8.95 11.51
N ILE A 202 1.32 -9.17 12.59
CA ILE A 202 1.44 -8.41 13.83
C ILE A 202 2.87 -8.46 14.35
N LEU A 203 3.46 -9.65 14.43
CA LEU A 203 4.83 -9.84 14.91
C LEU A 203 5.84 -9.08 14.04
N LEU A 204 5.74 -9.18 12.71
CA LEU A 204 6.61 -8.46 11.78
C LEU A 204 6.51 -6.95 11.93
N HIS A 205 5.29 -6.40 12.07
CA HIS A 205 5.09 -4.98 12.27
C HIS A 205 5.63 -4.51 13.62
N PHE A 206 5.52 -5.31 14.68
CA PHE A 206 6.15 -5.02 15.97
C PHE A 206 7.68 -4.97 15.86
N ILE A 207 8.30 -5.98 15.25
CA ILE A 207 9.76 -6.04 15.06
C ILE A 207 10.23 -4.78 14.33
N ILE A 208 9.56 -4.41 13.25
CA ILE A 208 9.95 -3.25 12.43
C ILE A 208 9.68 -1.95 13.18
N PHE A 209 8.57 -1.84 13.91
CA PHE A 209 8.31 -0.68 14.76
C PHE A 209 9.47 -0.44 15.74
N PHE A 210 9.92 -1.46 16.48
CA PHE A 210 11.03 -1.32 17.42
C PHE A 210 12.37 -1.04 16.75
N ILE A 211 12.68 -1.70 15.63
CA ILE A 211 13.89 -1.41 14.86
C ILE A 211 13.90 0.06 14.43
N TYR A 212 12.77 0.64 14.06
CA TYR A 212 12.71 1.98 13.47
C TYR A 212 12.41 3.10 14.47
N LYS A 213 11.85 2.80 15.64
CA LYS A 213 11.52 3.77 16.70
C LYS A 213 12.75 4.46 17.33
N ASN A 214 13.87 3.75 17.46
CA ASN A 214 15.08 4.21 18.17
C ASN A 214 15.86 5.37 17.50
N LYS A 215 15.21 6.19 16.67
CA LYS A 215 15.81 7.36 16.00
C LYS A 215 14.98 8.65 16.19
N ASP A 216 13.78 8.55 16.76
CA ASP A 216 12.95 9.72 17.09
C ASP A 216 13.32 10.34 18.45
N GLU A 217 14.28 9.75 19.17
CA GLU A 217 14.95 10.25 20.39
C GLU A 217 16.39 10.66 20.08
#